data_AF-A0A520K532-F1
#
_entry.id   AF-A0A520K532-F1
#
_cell.length_a   1.000
_cell.length_b   1.000
_cell.length_c   1.000
_cell.angle_alpha   90.00
_cell.angle_beta   90.00
_cell.angle_gamma   90.00
#
_symmetry.space_group_name_H-M   'P 1'
#
loop_
_entity.id
_entity.type
_entity.pdbx_description
1 polymer ?
#
loop_
_entity_poly.entity_id
_entity_poly.type
_entity_poly.pdbx_seq_one_letter_code
_entity_poly.pdbx_strand_id
1 'polypeptide(L)'
;MLSLVEAAYVTKKGGLALDLERFLEYATAVEDDFMAKYAVYEDLREKGLILKTGFKFGSHFRVYQAIKKKHSTDLIQVLPGAHVFSMPELARAVRLAHGVKKRMIFVYQTPEKAVKKPAPPASHPPSGKHAPRLSYVDIGRMKL
;
A
#
# COMPACT_ATOMS: atom_id res chain seq x y z
N MET A 1 -12.10 16.79 5.55
CA MET A 1 -10.62 16.85 5.64
C MET A 1 -10.06 15.63 4.94
N LEU A 2 -9.17 15.81 3.95
CA LEU A 2 -8.50 14.72 3.21
C LEU A 2 -7.10 14.51 3.81
N SER A 3 -6.64 13.27 3.88
CA SER A 3 -5.23 12.96 4.14
C SER A 3 -4.35 13.27 2.91
N LEU A 4 -3.02 13.37 3.09
CA LEU A 4 -2.09 13.63 1.97
C LEU A 4 -2.23 12.59 0.85
N VAL A 5 -2.34 11.31 1.20
CA VAL A 5 -2.50 10.22 0.21
C VAL A 5 -3.85 10.29 -0.52
N GLU A 6 -4.92 10.68 0.17
CA GLU A 6 -6.23 10.90 -0.44
C GLU A 6 -6.20 12.11 -1.37
N ALA A 7 -5.58 13.22 -0.94
CA ALA A 7 -5.45 14.44 -1.72
C ALA A 7 -4.61 14.20 -2.99
N ALA A 8 -3.48 13.49 -2.90
CA ALA A 8 -2.69 13.10 -4.07
C ALA A 8 -3.52 12.28 -5.06
N TYR A 9 -4.27 11.28 -4.57
CA TYR A 9 -5.07 10.42 -5.43
C TYR A 9 -6.19 11.19 -6.12
N VAL A 10 -6.91 12.04 -5.39
CA VAL A 10 -7.99 12.86 -5.97
C VAL A 10 -7.42 13.88 -6.96
N THR A 11 -6.28 14.50 -6.67
CA THR A 11 -5.56 15.38 -7.60
C THR A 11 -5.21 14.65 -8.89
N LYS A 12 -4.62 13.44 -8.80
CA LYS A 12 -4.30 12.61 -9.97
C LYS A 12 -5.54 12.22 -10.78
N LYS A 13 -6.69 12.00 -10.14
CA LYS A 13 -7.97 11.70 -10.84
C LYS A 13 -8.69 12.98 -11.32
N GLY A 14 -8.08 14.16 -11.22
CA GLY A 14 -8.64 15.44 -11.69
C GLY A 14 -9.74 16.02 -10.81
N GLY A 15 -9.90 15.52 -9.58
CA GLY A 15 -10.91 16.01 -8.64
C GLY A 15 -10.47 17.22 -7.80
N LEU A 16 -9.20 17.59 -7.86
CA LEU A 16 -8.65 18.80 -7.24
C LEU A 16 -7.80 19.56 -8.27
N ALA A 17 -7.97 20.88 -8.33
CA ALA A 17 -7.16 21.76 -9.17
C ALA A 17 -5.83 22.09 -8.47
N LEU A 18 -4.95 21.08 -8.37
CA LEU A 18 -3.60 21.19 -7.83
C LEU A 18 -2.60 20.64 -8.85
N ASP A 19 -1.39 21.20 -8.86
CA ASP A 19 -0.27 20.61 -9.57
C ASP A 19 0.15 19.32 -8.85
N LEU A 20 -0.01 18.18 -9.53
CA LEU A 20 0.28 16.87 -8.96
C LEU A 20 1.76 16.72 -8.62
N GLU A 21 2.68 17.16 -9.49
CA GLU A 21 4.11 16.96 -9.29
C GLU A 21 4.58 17.74 -8.05
N ARG A 22 4.21 19.02 -7.98
CA ARG A 22 4.52 19.87 -6.83
C ARG A 22 3.87 19.38 -5.54
N PHE A 23 2.67 18.81 -5.62
CA PHE A 23 1.99 18.23 -4.46
C PHE A 23 2.72 16.99 -3.94
N LEU A 24 3.15 16.10 -4.84
CA LEU A 24 3.88 14.88 -4.47
C LEU A 24 5.24 15.22 -3.85
N GLU A 25 5.95 16.23 -4.38
CA GLU A 25 7.20 16.74 -3.78
C GLU A 25 6.97 17.25 -2.36
N TYR A 26 5.97 18.12 -2.17
CA TYR A 26 5.62 18.63 -0.85
C TYR A 26 5.27 17.51 0.13
N ALA A 27 4.41 16.58 -0.28
CA ALA A 27 3.96 15.50 0.60
C ALA A 27 5.12 14.56 0.98
N THR A 28 6.04 14.29 0.05
CA THR A 28 7.25 13.50 0.31
C THR A 28 8.20 14.21 1.28
N ALA A 29 8.28 15.55 1.22
CA ALA A 29 9.08 16.33 2.17
C ALA A 29 8.48 16.39 3.59
N VAL A 30 7.15 16.20 3.71
CA VAL A 30 6.44 16.18 5.01
C VAL A 30 6.48 14.79 5.66
N GLU A 31 6.46 13.73 4.86
CA GLU A 31 6.32 12.36 5.33
C GLU A 31 7.22 11.42 4.52
N ASP A 32 8.28 10.92 5.14
CA ASP A 32 9.35 10.15 4.47
C ASP A 32 8.84 8.90 3.73
N ASP A 33 7.84 8.22 4.30
CA ASP A 33 7.22 7.01 3.73
C ASP A 33 6.00 7.31 2.85
N PHE A 34 5.74 8.59 2.54
CA PHE A 34 4.58 9.04 1.78
C PHE A 34 4.45 8.31 0.44
N MET A 35 5.52 8.26 -0.36
CA MET A 35 5.46 7.63 -1.69
C MET A 35 5.16 6.14 -1.62
N ALA A 36 5.67 5.45 -0.59
CA ALA A 36 5.34 4.05 -0.36
C ALA A 36 3.86 3.86 -0.01
N LYS A 37 3.34 4.71 0.88
CA LYS A 37 1.91 4.71 1.24
C LYS A 37 1.01 5.08 0.07
N TYR A 38 1.41 6.06 -0.72
CA TYR A 38 0.67 6.52 -1.89
C TYR A 38 0.58 5.41 -2.94
N ALA A 39 1.68 4.72 -3.25
CA ALA A 39 1.67 3.59 -4.18
C ALA A 39 0.71 2.47 -3.74
N VAL A 40 0.71 2.11 -2.45
CA VAL A 40 -0.21 1.12 -1.88
C VAL A 40 -1.66 1.63 -1.90
N TYR A 41 -1.86 2.91 -1.58
CA TYR A 41 -3.18 3.52 -1.57
C TYR A 41 -3.79 3.52 -2.97
N GLU A 42 -3.01 3.92 -3.97
CA GLU A 42 -3.40 3.94 -5.38
C GLU A 42 -3.74 2.53 -5.88
N ASP A 43 -2.84 1.56 -5.71
CA ASP A 43 -3.05 0.18 -6.17
C ASP A 43 -4.33 -0.44 -5.58
N LEU A 44 -4.57 -0.26 -4.28
CA LEU A 44 -5.77 -0.81 -3.65
C LEU A 44 -7.05 -0.03 -4.05
N ARG A 45 -6.95 1.28 -4.27
CA ARG A 45 -8.09 2.08 -4.78
C ARG A 45 -8.46 1.69 -6.20
N GLU A 46 -7.48 1.44 -7.05
CA GLU A 46 -7.71 0.99 -8.43
C GLU A 46 -8.29 -0.43 -8.48
N LYS A 47 -8.03 -1.26 -7.47
CA LYS A 47 -8.70 -2.54 -7.24
C LYS A 47 -10.13 -2.42 -6.67
N GLY A 48 -10.66 -1.20 -6.53
CA GLY A 48 -12.02 -0.95 -6.04
C GLY A 48 -12.18 -1.07 -4.53
N LEU A 49 -11.08 -1.14 -3.77
CA LEU A 49 -11.12 -1.22 -2.32
C LEU A 49 -11.25 0.17 -1.69
N ILE A 50 -11.89 0.25 -0.53
CA ILE A 50 -12.01 1.50 0.21
C ILE A 50 -11.01 1.49 1.34
N LEU A 51 -10.09 2.44 1.30
CA LEU A 51 -9.09 2.65 2.32
C LEU A 51 -9.51 3.79 3.24
N LYS A 52 -9.27 3.61 4.53
CA LYS A 52 -9.31 4.67 5.54
C LYS A 52 -8.06 4.58 6.39
N THR A 53 -7.77 5.63 7.14
CA THR A 53 -6.70 5.61 8.15
C THR A 53 -6.84 4.40 9.09
N GLY A 54 -5.74 3.68 9.27
CA GLY A 54 -5.59 2.59 10.22
C GLY A 54 -5.13 3.04 11.61
N PHE A 55 -4.97 4.34 11.86
CA PHE A 55 -4.35 4.90 13.06
C PHE A 55 -4.89 4.33 14.38
N LYS A 56 -6.23 4.15 14.49
CA LYS A 56 -6.87 3.54 15.67
C LYS A 56 -6.37 2.12 15.98
N PHE A 57 -5.77 1.44 15.00
CA PHE A 57 -5.29 0.07 15.06
C PHE A 57 -3.79 -0.03 14.83
N GLY A 58 -3.04 1.07 14.99
CA GLY A 58 -1.59 1.07 14.84
C GLY A 58 -1.11 0.62 13.45
N SER A 59 -1.93 0.83 12.42
CA SER A 59 -1.60 0.50 11.03
C SER A 59 -1.78 1.72 10.13
N HIS A 60 -1.18 1.69 8.95
CA HIS A 60 -1.33 2.78 7.97
C HIS A 60 -2.76 2.87 7.45
N PHE A 61 -3.31 1.73 7.01
CA PHE A 61 -4.67 1.68 6.48
C PHE A 61 -5.50 0.59 7.11
N ARG A 62 -6.81 0.79 7.05
CA ARG A 62 -7.82 -0.25 7.18
C ARG A 62 -8.64 -0.33 5.90
N VAL A 63 -8.93 -1.53 5.45
CA VAL A 63 -9.54 -1.79 4.14
C VAL A 63 -10.96 -2.31 4.29
N TYR A 64 -11.84 -1.86 3.40
CA TYR A 64 -13.19 -2.38 3.23
C TYR A 64 -13.36 -2.91 1.82
N GLN A 65 -13.85 -4.14 1.70
CA GLN A 65 -14.13 -4.80 0.41
C GLN A 65 -15.38 -4.26 -0.29
N ALA A 66 -16.28 -3.59 0.42
CA ALA A 66 -17.50 -3.01 -0.14
C ALA A 66 -18.02 -1.86 0.71
N ILE A 67 -18.67 -0.88 0.08
CA ILE A 67 -19.25 0.31 0.72
C ILE A 67 -20.22 -0.06 1.85
N LYS A 68 -20.98 -1.16 1.70
CA LYS A 68 -22.04 -1.56 2.63
C LYS A 68 -21.57 -2.37 3.85
N LYS A 69 -20.27 -2.65 4.00
CA LYS A 69 -19.76 -3.39 5.18
C LYS A 69 -19.49 -2.42 6.35
N LYS A 70 -20.14 -2.66 7.50
CA LYS A 70 -19.93 -1.87 8.74
C LYS A 70 -18.51 -1.96 9.30
N HIS A 71 -17.76 -3.01 8.98
CA HIS A 71 -16.43 -3.27 9.55
C HIS A 71 -15.37 -3.46 8.46
N SER A 72 -14.18 -2.91 8.70
CA SER A 72 -13.02 -3.20 7.87
C SER A 72 -12.60 -4.66 8.03
N THR A 73 -12.12 -5.27 6.94
CA THR A 73 -11.66 -6.65 6.91
C THR A 73 -10.19 -6.76 7.30
N ASP A 74 -9.40 -5.79 6.84
CA ASP A 74 -7.94 -5.90 6.84
C ASP A 74 -7.28 -4.64 7.39
N LEU A 75 -6.12 -4.83 8.02
CA LEU A 75 -5.18 -3.78 8.39
C LEU A 75 -3.95 -3.90 7.49
N ILE A 76 -3.57 -2.78 6.88
CA ILE A 76 -2.40 -2.70 6.01
C ILE A 76 -1.29 -1.96 6.75
N GLN A 77 -0.13 -2.60 6.85
CA GLN A 77 1.11 -1.99 7.29
C GLN A 77 2.09 -1.90 6.11
N VAL A 78 2.35 -0.69 5.65
CA VAL A 78 3.39 -0.43 4.64
C VAL A 78 4.75 -0.45 5.33
N LEU A 79 5.72 -1.12 4.70
CA LEU A 79 7.06 -1.33 5.21
C LEU A 79 8.11 -0.86 4.18
N PRO A 80 9.30 -0.44 4.65
CA PRO A 80 10.47 -0.34 3.79
C PRO A 80 10.80 -1.67 3.11
N GLY A 81 11.38 -1.62 1.91
CA GLY A 81 11.72 -2.83 1.12
C GLY A 81 12.70 -3.80 1.78
N ALA A 82 13.50 -3.32 2.75
CA ALA A 82 14.46 -4.12 3.52
C ALA A 82 14.10 -4.23 5.01
N HIS A 83 12.82 -4.09 5.37
CA HIS A 83 12.38 -4.14 6.77
C HIS A 83 12.65 -5.51 7.39
N VAL A 84 13.34 -5.52 8.53
CA VAL A 84 13.58 -6.72 9.34
C VAL A 84 12.78 -6.59 10.63
N PHE A 85 11.86 -7.52 10.85
CA PHE A 85 11.07 -7.54 12.07
C PHE A 85 11.88 -8.10 13.25
N SER A 86 11.73 -7.46 14.40
CA SER A 86 11.97 -8.16 15.67
C SER A 86 10.76 -9.06 16.00
N MET A 87 11.00 -10.20 16.65
CA MET A 87 9.91 -11.10 17.08
C MET A 87 8.83 -10.38 17.92
N PRO A 88 9.18 -9.49 18.88
CA PRO A 88 8.18 -8.74 19.63
C PRO A 88 7.36 -7.76 18.77
N GLU A 89 7.97 -7.10 17.79
CA GLU A 89 7.29 -6.19 16.88
C GLU A 89 6.24 -6.92 16.04
N LEU A 90 6.64 -8.04 15.44
CA LEU A 90 5.75 -8.89 14.68
C LEU A 90 4.60 -9.41 15.55
N ALA A 91 4.90 -9.92 16.74
CA ALA A 91 3.88 -10.43 17.67
C ALA A 91 2.88 -9.34 18.09
N ARG A 92 3.34 -8.10 18.33
CA ARG A 92 2.46 -6.97 18.65
C ARG A 92 1.50 -6.65 17.51
N ALA A 93 2.01 -6.60 16.28
CA ALA A 93 1.23 -6.32 15.08
C ALA A 93 0.13 -7.38 14.87
N VAL A 94 0.50 -8.66 14.97
CA VAL A 94 -0.45 -9.78 14.82
C VAL A 94 -1.48 -9.80 15.95
N ARG A 95 -1.06 -9.63 17.22
CA ARG A 95 -1.96 -9.60 18.39
C ARG A 95 -3.00 -8.49 18.27
N LEU A 96 -2.59 -7.31 17.80
CA LEU A 96 -3.49 -6.17 17.63
C LEU A 96 -4.57 -6.44 16.58
N ALA A 97 -4.17 -6.95 15.40
CA ALA A 97 -5.12 -7.31 14.35
C ALA A 97 -6.08 -8.41 14.80
N HIS A 98 -5.56 -9.44 15.47
CA HIS A 98 -6.36 -10.54 16.02
C HIS A 98 -7.38 -10.04 17.06
N GLY A 99 -6.96 -9.15 17.98
CA GLY A 99 -7.82 -8.58 19.00
C GLY A 99 -9.02 -7.80 18.45
N VAL A 100 -8.89 -7.23 17.24
CA VAL A 100 -9.98 -6.51 16.55
C VAL A 100 -10.63 -7.30 15.41
N LYS A 101 -10.37 -8.61 15.36
CA LYS A 101 -10.89 -9.56 14.35
C LYS A 101 -10.62 -9.12 12.90
N LYS A 102 -9.38 -8.72 12.61
CA LYS A 102 -8.91 -8.30 11.28
C LYS A 102 -7.70 -9.11 10.85
N ARG A 103 -7.48 -9.19 9.54
CA ARG A 103 -6.22 -9.71 9.00
C ARG A 103 -5.16 -8.63 9.06
N MET A 104 -3.93 -9.02 9.43
CA MET A 104 -2.76 -8.15 9.32
C MET A 104 -2.06 -8.45 8.00
N ILE A 105 -1.94 -7.44 7.15
CA ILE A 105 -1.29 -7.53 5.84
C ILE A 105 -0.12 -6.57 5.83
N PHE A 106 1.07 -7.12 5.62
CA PHE A 106 2.28 -6.34 5.43
C PHE A 106 2.52 -6.12 3.94
N VAL A 107 2.92 -4.90 3.59
CA VAL A 107 3.13 -4.51 2.20
C VAL A 107 4.48 -3.85 2.07
N TYR A 108 5.28 -4.32 1.14
CA TYR A 108 6.58 -3.73 0.84
C TYR A 108 6.76 -3.63 -0.67
N GLN A 109 7.58 -2.66 -1.08
CA GLN A 109 8.00 -2.53 -2.47
C GLN A 109 9.14 -3.50 -2.72
N THR A 110 8.98 -4.32 -3.76
CA THR A 110 10.05 -5.20 -4.22
C THR A 110 10.78 -4.47 -5.33
N PRO A 111 12.12 -4.30 -5.27
CA PRO A 111 12.86 -3.89 -6.44
C PRO A 111 12.65 -4.95 -7.53
N GLU A 112 12.41 -4.51 -8.76
CA GLU A 112 12.25 -5.39 -9.89
C GLU A 112 13.51 -6.24 -10.06
N LYS A 113 13.45 -7.53 -9.73
CA LYS A 113 14.42 -8.48 -10.28
C LYS A 113 14.11 -8.59 -11.77
N ALA A 114 15.02 -8.16 -12.62
CA ALA A 114 15.00 -8.43 -14.05
C ALA A 114 14.73 -9.93 -14.25
N VAL A 115 13.53 -10.26 -14.73
CA VAL A 115 13.21 -11.62 -15.11
C VAL A 115 14.10 -11.93 -16.32
N LYS A 116 15.14 -12.75 -16.12
CA LYS A 116 15.92 -13.33 -17.22
C LYS A 116 15.01 -14.28 -17.99
N LYS A 117 14.18 -13.74 -18.89
CA LYS A 117 13.38 -14.53 -19.81
C LYS A 117 14.36 -15.12 -20.85
N PRO A 118 14.41 -16.45 -21.09
CA PRO A 118 15.07 -16.93 -22.30
C PRO A 118 14.36 -16.30 -23.50
N ALA A 119 15.15 -15.71 -24.40
CA ALA A 119 14.68 -14.89 -25.51
C ALA A 119 13.68 -15.65 -26.40
N PRO A 120 12.46 -15.13 -26.65
CA PRO A 120 11.71 -15.43 -27.85
C PRO A 120 12.14 -14.49 -28.99
N PRO A 121 12.05 -14.92 -30.27
CA PRO A 121 12.52 -14.14 -31.40
C PRO A 121 11.68 -12.87 -31.62
N ALA A 122 12.36 -11.88 -32.17
CA ALA A 122 11.95 -10.48 -32.28
C ALA A 122 10.55 -10.23 -32.85
N SER A 123 9.76 -9.41 -32.16
CA SER A 123 9.01 -8.28 -32.73
C SER A 123 8.17 -7.58 -31.65
N HIS A 124 8.11 -6.25 -31.76
CA HIS A 124 7.39 -5.26 -30.95
C HIS A 124 8.15 -4.60 -29.78
N PRO A 125 8.17 -3.25 -29.71
CA PRO A 125 8.63 -2.52 -28.54
C PRO A 125 7.45 -2.33 -27.56
N PRO A 126 7.58 -2.61 -26.26
CA PRO A 126 6.69 -2.03 -25.28
C PRO A 126 7.38 -0.82 -24.65
N SER A 127 6.96 0.35 -25.10
CA SER A 127 7.02 1.59 -24.33
C SER A 127 6.17 1.44 -23.07
N GLY A 128 6.71 1.78 -21.90
CA GLY A 128 5.95 1.84 -20.65
C GLY A 128 6.85 2.00 -19.43
N LYS A 129 6.79 3.15 -18.78
CA LYS A 129 7.43 3.37 -17.47
C LYS A 129 6.89 2.32 -16.48
N HIS A 130 7.74 1.41 -16.00
CA HIS A 130 7.32 0.30 -15.15
C HIS A 130 7.00 0.78 -13.72
N ALA A 131 5.78 0.50 -13.25
CA ALA A 131 5.36 0.79 -11.89
C ALA A 131 6.01 -0.19 -10.89
N PRO A 132 6.37 0.25 -9.67
CA PRO A 132 7.01 -0.62 -8.68
C PRO A 132 6.10 -1.78 -8.26
N ARG A 133 6.67 -2.99 -8.17
CA ARG A 133 5.91 -4.20 -7.83
C ARG A 133 5.69 -4.30 -6.31
N LEU A 134 4.44 -4.10 -5.90
CA LEU A 134 3.99 -4.27 -4.51
C LEU A 134 3.82 -5.75 -4.16
N SER A 135 4.37 -6.17 -3.03
CA SER A 135 4.21 -7.50 -2.46
C SER A 135 3.37 -7.44 -1.19
N TYR A 136 2.32 -8.26 -1.14
CA TYR A 136 1.37 -8.34 -0.02
C TYR A 136 1.57 -9.65 0.74
N VAL A 137 1.87 -9.57 2.02
CA VAL A 137 2.09 -10.74 2.91
C VAL A 137 1.01 -10.76 3.97
N ASP A 138 0.14 -11.77 3.90
CA ASP A 138 -0.87 -12.06 4.92
C ASP A 138 -0.28 -13.05 5.93
N ILE A 139 -0.29 -12.69 7.22
CA ILE A 139 0.14 -13.57 8.32
C ILE A 139 -1.06 -14.32 8.92
N GLY A 140 -2.26 -14.05 8.41
CA GLY A 140 -3.52 -14.68 8.78
C GLY A 140 -3.63 -16.12 8.28
N ARG A 141 -3.15 -17.06 9.11
CA ARG A 141 -3.33 -18.54 9.13
C ARG A 141 -2.01 -19.34 9.15
N MET A 142 -0.87 -18.75 9.49
CA MET A 142 0.24 -19.59 9.97
C MET A 142 -0.13 -20.10 11.37
N LYS A 143 -0.51 -21.38 11.47
CA LYS A 143 -0.41 -22.11 12.74
C LYS A 143 1.09 -22.16 13.06
N LEU A 144 1.52 -21.42 14.08
CA LEU A 144 2.75 -21.76 14.80
C LEU A 144 2.56 -23.12 15.46
#